data_AF-A0A8C2RZ87-F1
#
_entry.id   AF-A0A8C2RZ87-F1
#
_cell.length_a   1.000
_cell.length_b   1.000
_cell.length_c   1.000
_cell.angle_alpha   90.00
_cell.angle_beta   90.00
_cell.angle_gamma   90.00
#
_symmetry.space_group_name_H-M   'P 1'
#
loop_
_entity.id
_entity.type
_entity.pdbx_description
1 polymer ?
#
loop_
_entity_poly.entity_id
_entity_poly.type
_entity_poly.pdbx_seq_one_letter_code
_entity_poly.pdbx_strand_id
1 'polypeptide(L)'
;MAQLPPGIRFIISFSRDQWYRAFIFILTFLLYASFHLSRKPISIVKGELHSYCTASNDGKVGFSSQSQKARAAPAHQLPDNGTDCGWAPFDQDNYQQLLGALDYSFLCAYAIGMYLSGIIGERLPIRCYLTFGMLASGAFTALFGVGYFYNIHSFGFYVITQIINGLVQTTGWPSVVTCLGNWFGKGRRGLIMGVWNSHTSVGNILGSLIAGYWVSTCWGLSFIVPGAIVAAMGILCFLFLIEHPKDIACSSSPATHLRGYENGAHRFWPQKPVPAEERSKPPDPEMQRLLLSDGKHSGHQNHVVVLPADGGGGMAAISFTGALKIPGVIEFSLCLLFAKLVSYTFLFWLPLYITNVDHLDVKKAGELSTLFDVGGIFGGILAGVISDRLEKRASTCGLMLLLAAPTLYAFSSISRMGLEATIAMLLLSGALVSGPYALITTAVSADLGTHKSLKGNSHALATVTAIIDGTGSVEHEKLLQPGRCEVIGRLLGRARFSGAEQPGSILPPPVCRALCLSPSLATTVTPFSKSKQSSAGSAV
;
A
#
# COMPACT_ATOMS: atom_id res chain seq x y z
N MET A 1 38.35 24.17 30.63
CA MET A 1 37.50 23.07 30.13
C MET A 1 37.50 23.13 28.62
N ALA A 2 37.77 22.01 27.94
CA ALA A 2 37.67 21.95 26.48
C ALA A 2 36.21 22.19 26.05
N GLN A 3 35.99 23.01 25.02
CA GLN A 3 34.65 23.18 24.46
C GLN A 3 34.18 21.85 23.86
N LEU A 4 32.97 21.44 24.22
CA LEU A 4 32.32 20.27 23.63
C LEU A 4 32.25 20.44 22.10
N PRO A 5 32.63 19.41 21.32
CA PRO A 5 32.52 19.45 19.87
C PRO A 5 31.07 19.79 19.43
N PRO A 6 30.89 20.53 18.33
CA PRO A 6 29.56 20.94 17.85
C PRO A 6 28.57 19.77 17.70
N GLY A 7 29.07 18.61 17.26
CA GLY A 7 28.25 17.39 17.12
C GLY A 7 27.72 16.85 18.46
N ILE A 8 28.54 16.87 19.53
CA ILE A 8 28.07 16.44 20.85
C ILE A 8 27.11 17.48 21.44
N ARG A 9 27.36 18.77 21.21
CA ARG A 9 26.45 19.84 21.62
C ARG A 9 25.08 19.71 20.94
N PHE A 10 25.05 19.28 19.68
CA PHE A 10 23.82 18.94 18.96
C PHE A 10 23.11 17.71 19.55
N ILE A 11 23.83 16.61 19.80
CA ILE A 11 23.24 15.38 20.39
C ILE A 11 22.63 15.65 21.77
N ILE A 12 23.32 16.41 22.63
CA ILE A 12 22.85 16.74 23.99
C ILE A 12 21.72 17.78 23.96
N SER A 13 21.56 18.53 22.86
CA SER A 13 20.48 19.53 22.75
C SER A 13 19.08 18.91 22.65
N PHE A 14 18.98 17.62 22.33
CA PHE A 14 17.69 16.93 22.22
C PHE A 14 17.17 16.50 23.60
N SER A 15 15.88 16.73 23.83
CA SER A 15 15.21 16.23 25.03
C SER A 15 15.04 14.70 24.96
N ARG A 16 14.87 14.07 26.13
CA ARG A 16 14.60 12.63 26.22
C ARG A 16 13.38 12.21 25.40
N ASP A 17 12.31 13.03 25.39
CA ASP A 17 11.10 12.81 24.59
C ASP A 17 11.39 12.85 23.08
N GLN A 18 12.23 13.78 22.62
CA GLN A 18 12.63 13.87 21.21
C GLN A 18 13.44 12.64 20.77
N TRP A 19 14.31 12.12 21.63
CA TRP A 19 15.02 10.87 21.36
C TRP A 19 14.07 9.67 21.21
N TYR A 20 13.07 9.54 22.08
CA TYR A 20 12.07 8.48 21.93
C TYR A 20 11.22 8.63 20.67
N ARG A 21 10.80 9.86 20.33
CA ARG A 21 10.10 10.12 19.06
C ARG A 21 10.94 9.71 17.86
N ALA A 22 12.20 10.12 17.82
CA ALA A 22 13.12 9.76 16.75
C ALA A 22 13.34 8.24 16.68
N PHE A 23 13.51 7.59 17.83
CA PHE A 23 13.64 6.13 17.92
C PHE A 23 12.42 5.40 17.38
N ILE A 24 11.21 5.75 17.82
CA ILE A 24 9.98 5.10 17.35
C ILE A 24 9.73 5.39 15.87
N PHE A 25 10.05 6.60 15.40
CA PHE A 25 9.98 6.92 13.98
C PHE A 25 10.89 6.02 13.15
N ILE A 26 12.17 5.88 13.54
CA ILE A 26 13.14 5.03 12.83
C ILE A 26 12.74 3.56 12.94
N LEU A 27 12.33 3.09 14.12
CA LEU A 27 11.92 1.71 14.32
C LEU A 27 10.74 1.38 13.40
N THR A 28 9.64 2.14 13.48
CA THR A 28 8.44 1.91 12.64
C THR A 28 8.74 2.06 11.15
N PHE A 29 9.63 2.98 10.76
CA PHE A 29 10.13 3.11 9.40
C PHE A 29 10.80 1.81 8.93
N LEU A 30 11.73 1.26 9.71
CA LEU A 30 12.45 0.02 9.37
C LEU A 30 11.53 -1.20 9.39
N LEU A 31 10.60 -1.28 10.35
CA LEU A 31 9.61 -2.36 10.41
C LEU A 31 8.80 -2.39 9.11
N TYR A 32 8.29 -1.24 8.67
CA TYR A 32 7.43 -1.20 7.50
C TYR A 32 8.21 -1.23 6.17
N ALA A 33 9.44 -0.71 6.14
CA ALA A 33 10.37 -0.94 5.02
C ALA A 33 10.63 -2.43 4.80
N SER A 34 10.73 -3.22 5.87
CA SER A 34 10.93 -4.67 5.77
C SER A 34 9.74 -5.38 5.10
N PHE A 35 8.49 -4.98 5.39
CA PHE A 35 7.31 -5.51 4.68
C PHE A 35 7.35 -5.21 3.18
N HIS A 36 7.78 -4.01 2.78
CA HIS A 36 7.91 -3.68 1.36
C HIS A 36 9.04 -4.45 0.68
N LEU A 37 10.15 -4.65 1.40
CA LEU A 37 11.27 -5.48 0.97
C LEU A 37 10.87 -6.94 0.72
N SER A 38 9.94 -7.52 1.48
CA SER A 38 9.46 -8.89 1.22
C SER A 38 8.46 -9.02 0.06
N ARG A 39 7.81 -7.92 -0.35
CA ARG A 39 6.85 -7.90 -1.49
C ARG A 39 7.54 -7.85 -2.84
N LYS A 40 8.72 -7.22 -2.91
CA LYS A 40 9.41 -6.93 -4.17
C LYS A 40 10.03 -8.14 -4.89
N PRO A 41 10.57 -9.19 -4.22
CA PRO A 41 11.29 -10.27 -4.89
C PRO A 41 10.54 -10.94 -6.04
N ILE A 42 9.22 -11.06 -5.92
CA ILE A 42 8.38 -11.64 -6.96
C ILE A 42 8.50 -10.93 -8.30
N SER A 43 8.61 -9.60 -8.33
CA SER A 43 8.70 -8.85 -9.59
C SER A 43 10.02 -9.07 -10.33
N ILE A 44 11.07 -9.44 -9.58
CA ILE A 44 12.40 -9.71 -10.14
C ILE A 44 12.50 -11.17 -10.57
N VAL A 45 12.03 -12.10 -9.72
CA VAL A 45 12.11 -13.54 -9.97
C VAL A 45 11.21 -14.00 -11.14
N LYS A 46 10.16 -13.24 -11.48
CA LYS A 46 9.32 -13.51 -12.67
C LYS A 46 10.11 -13.73 -13.96
N GLY A 47 11.19 -12.97 -14.17
CA GLY A 47 12.04 -13.10 -15.36
C GLY A 47 12.82 -14.42 -15.40
N GLU A 48 13.08 -15.04 -14.24
CA GLU A 48 13.78 -16.32 -14.13
C GLU A 48 12.80 -17.50 -14.15
N LEU A 49 11.61 -17.35 -13.57
CA LEU A 49 10.56 -18.40 -13.62
C LEU A 49 10.14 -18.73 -15.05
N HIS A 50 10.22 -17.75 -15.95
CA HIS A 50 9.97 -17.91 -17.37
C HIS A 50 11.07 -17.20 -18.18
N SER A 51 12.14 -17.92 -18.50
CA SER A 51 13.21 -17.42 -19.37
C SER A 51 12.92 -17.78 -20.82
N TYR A 52 12.86 -16.78 -21.72
CA TYR A 52 12.72 -17.01 -23.15
C TYR A 52 13.96 -17.71 -23.69
N CYS A 53 13.82 -19.00 -23.98
CA CYS A 53 14.87 -19.76 -24.64
C CYS A 53 15.01 -19.30 -26.09
N THR A 54 15.94 -18.38 -26.35
CA THR A 54 16.50 -18.25 -27.69
C THR A 54 17.29 -19.53 -27.94
N ALA A 55 16.77 -20.40 -28.80
CA ALA A 55 17.58 -21.42 -29.41
C ALA A 55 18.76 -20.71 -30.07
N SER A 56 19.94 -20.79 -29.44
CA SER A 56 21.20 -20.39 -30.06
C SER A 56 21.45 -21.37 -31.20
N ASN A 57 20.84 -21.07 -32.34
CA ASN A 57 21.29 -21.53 -33.63
C ASN A 57 22.24 -20.48 -34.20
N ASP A 58 23.12 -19.94 -33.36
CA ASP A 58 24.31 -19.26 -33.85
C ASP A 58 25.20 -20.35 -34.44
N GLY A 59 25.04 -20.52 -35.75
CA GLY A 59 25.91 -21.32 -36.56
C GLY A 59 27.35 -20.95 -36.23
N LYS A 60 28.08 -21.92 -35.69
CA LYS A 60 29.54 -21.94 -35.75
C LYS A 60 29.94 -22.01 -37.23
N VAL A 61 29.95 -20.84 -37.87
CA VAL A 61 30.75 -20.60 -39.06
C VAL A 61 32.19 -20.82 -38.63
N GLY A 62 32.82 -21.82 -39.25
CA GLY A 62 34.06 -22.39 -38.79
C GLY A 62 35.22 -21.42 -38.75
N PHE A 63 36.11 -21.64 -37.77
CA PHE A 63 37.53 -21.48 -37.99
C PHE A 63 38.28 -22.59 -37.25
N SER A 64 38.99 -23.40 -38.02
CA SER A 64 39.84 -24.51 -37.59
C SER A 64 41.15 -24.00 -36.98
N SER A 65 41.55 -24.51 -35.81
CA SER A 65 42.97 -24.83 -35.50
C SER A 65 43.12 -25.58 -34.17
N GLN A 66 43.43 -26.87 -34.29
CA GLN A 66 44.60 -27.53 -33.68
C GLN A 66 44.74 -27.67 -32.13
N SER A 67 44.69 -28.94 -31.70
CA SER A 67 45.65 -29.64 -30.79
C SER A 67 45.18 -30.14 -29.40
N GLN A 68 44.97 -31.47 -29.35
CA GLN A 68 45.47 -32.48 -28.38
C GLN A 68 44.99 -32.58 -26.90
N LYS A 69 44.55 -33.82 -26.60
CA LYS A 69 44.64 -34.63 -25.34
C LYS A 69 43.74 -34.15 -24.16
N ALA A 70 43.05 -34.98 -23.37
CA ALA A 70 43.09 -36.41 -23.10
C ALA A 70 41.78 -36.90 -22.42
N ARG A 71 41.63 -38.23 -22.40
CA ARG A 71 40.84 -39.12 -21.52
C ARG A 71 39.34 -39.31 -21.77
N ALA A 72 39.06 -40.52 -22.23
CA ALA A 72 37.76 -41.18 -22.22
C ALA A 72 37.23 -41.36 -20.78
N ALA A 73 36.00 -40.92 -20.57
CA ALA A 73 35.09 -41.35 -19.51
C ALA A 73 33.81 -41.86 -20.20
N PRO A 74 33.10 -42.85 -19.64
CA PRO A 74 32.04 -43.56 -20.34
C PRO A 74 30.85 -42.64 -20.63
N ALA A 75 30.23 -42.86 -21.79
CA ALA A 75 29.06 -42.14 -22.28
C ALA A 75 27.91 -42.19 -21.27
N HIS A 76 27.72 -41.11 -20.51
CA HIS A 76 26.41 -40.80 -19.97
C HIS A 76 25.58 -40.24 -21.12
N GLN A 77 24.51 -40.95 -21.46
CA GLN A 77 23.52 -40.54 -22.44
C GLN A 77 23.12 -39.07 -22.18
N LEU A 78 23.28 -38.24 -23.21
CA LEU A 78 22.63 -36.93 -23.26
C LEU A 78 21.12 -37.15 -23.06
N PRO A 79 20.44 -36.39 -22.19
CA PRO A 79 19.00 -36.26 -22.28
C PRO A 79 18.69 -35.58 -23.62
N ASP A 80 17.95 -36.30 -24.46
CA ASP A 80 17.31 -35.79 -25.67
C ASP A 80 16.34 -34.65 -25.34
N ASN A 81 16.21 -33.72 -26.30
CA ASN A 81 15.25 -32.62 -26.41
C ASN A 81 15.43 -31.39 -25.50
N GLY A 82 15.85 -30.29 -26.13
CA GLY A 82 16.00 -28.97 -25.52
C GLY A 82 14.69 -28.19 -25.38
N THR A 83 13.91 -28.45 -24.34
CA THR A 83 12.70 -27.66 -24.01
C THR A 83 12.42 -27.54 -22.50
N ASP A 84 13.41 -27.21 -21.66
CA ASP A 84 13.15 -27.05 -20.21
C ASP A 84 13.86 -25.81 -19.64
N CYS A 85 13.43 -24.64 -20.09
CA CYS A 85 14.05 -23.35 -19.75
C CYS A 85 13.24 -22.53 -18.73
N GLY A 86 12.20 -23.11 -18.13
CA GLY A 86 11.30 -22.44 -17.19
C GLY A 86 11.04 -23.28 -15.95
N TRP A 87 10.57 -22.64 -14.88
CA TRP A 87 10.23 -23.33 -13.64
C TRP A 87 8.76 -23.73 -13.64
N ALA A 88 8.45 -25.02 -13.71
CA ALA A 88 7.06 -25.48 -13.61
C ALA A 88 6.40 -25.03 -12.30
N PRO A 89 5.18 -24.46 -12.32
CA PRO A 89 4.20 -24.46 -13.42
C PRO A 89 4.22 -23.22 -14.34
N PHE A 90 5.25 -22.36 -14.24
CA PHE A 90 5.37 -21.10 -14.99
C PHE A 90 6.14 -21.24 -16.32
N ASP A 91 6.46 -22.47 -16.70
CA ASP A 91 7.16 -22.87 -17.91
C ASP A 91 6.28 -22.82 -19.17
N GLN A 92 4.96 -22.91 -19.02
CA GLN A 92 3.99 -22.97 -20.12
C GLN A 92 3.63 -21.59 -20.70
N ASP A 93 3.03 -21.56 -21.89
CA ASP A 93 2.58 -20.33 -22.58
C ASP A 93 1.56 -19.50 -21.77
N ASN A 94 0.90 -20.10 -20.78
CA ASN A 94 -0.04 -19.44 -19.89
C ASN A 94 0.63 -18.75 -18.67
N TYR A 95 1.96 -18.66 -18.62
CA TYR A 95 2.72 -18.11 -17.50
C TYR A 95 2.27 -16.70 -17.11
N GLN A 96 1.92 -15.84 -18.08
CA GLN A 96 1.45 -14.48 -17.80
C GLN A 96 0.15 -14.49 -16.99
N GLN A 97 -0.76 -15.42 -17.28
CA GLN A 97 -2.01 -15.56 -16.52
C GLN A 97 -1.75 -16.16 -15.13
N LEU A 98 -0.82 -17.12 -15.02
CA LEU A 98 -0.46 -17.74 -13.74
C LEU A 98 0.24 -16.75 -12.79
N LEU A 99 1.23 -16.01 -13.28
CA LEU A 99 1.93 -14.97 -12.52
C LEU A 99 0.98 -13.83 -12.13
N GLY A 100 0.10 -13.41 -13.06
CA GLY A 100 -0.94 -12.43 -12.78
C GLY A 100 -1.94 -12.92 -11.73
N ALA A 101 -2.36 -14.19 -11.79
CA ALA A 101 -3.25 -14.80 -10.80
C ALA A 101 -2.60 -14.89 -9.41
N LEU A 102 -1.29 -15.09 -9.36
CA LEU A 102 -0.52 -15.16 -8.12
C LEU A 102 -0.39 -13.79 -7.44
N ASP A 103 -0.05 -12.73 -8.19
CA ASP A 103 -0.10 -11.34 -7.68
C ASP A 103 -1.51 -10.97 -7.23
N TYR A 104 -2.51 -11.37 -8.02
CA TYR A 104 -3.91 -11.14 -7.75
C TYR A 104 -4.38 -11.77 -6.45
N SER A 105 -3.99 -13.02 -6.21
CA SER A 105 -4.34 -13.74 -4.98
C SER A 105 -3.82 -13.04 -3.72
N PHE A 106 -2.58 -12.54 -3.75
CA PHE A 106 -1.99 -11.76 -2.66
C PHE A 106 -2.76 -10.46 -2.44
N LEU A 107 -3.01 -9.69 -3.51
CA LEU A 107 -3.64 -8.37 -3.41
C LEU A 107 -5.10 -8.44 -2.96
N CYS A 108 -5.86 -9.44 -3.43
CA CYS A 108 -7.23 -9.69 -2.99
C CYS A 108 -7.27 -10.07 -1.50
N ALA A 109 -6.41 -11.01 -1.09
CA ALA A 109 -6.29 -11.42 0.31
C ALA A 109 -5.88 -10.24 1.21
N TYR A 110 -4.93 -9.43 0.77
CA TYR A 110 -4.52 -8.20 1.48
C TYR A 110 -5.69 -7.21 1.58
N ALA A 111 -6.45 -6.96 0.50
CA ALA A 111 -7.58 -6.03 0.52
C ALA A 111 -8.65 -6.44 1.54
N ILE A 112 -9.05 -7.72 1.54
CA ILE A 112 -10.02 -8.27 2.50
C ILE A 112 -9.44 -8.20 3.92
N GLY A 113 -8.18 -8.63 4.09
CA GLY A 113 -7.51 -8.63 5.38
C GLY A 113 -7.36 -7.24 5.96
N MET A 114 -7.19 -6.18 5.16
CA MET A 114 -7.08 -4.81 5.64
C MET A 114 -8.34 -4.38 6.41
N TYR A 115 -9.53 -4.65 5.87
CA TYR A 115 -10.78 -4.34 6.56
C TYR A 115 -10.92 -5.06 7.91
N LEU A 116 -10.51 -6.34 7.96
CA LEU A 116 -10.53 -7.13 9.19
C LEU A 116 -9.48 -6.66 10.19
N SER A 117 -8.28 -6.37 9.69
CA SER A 117 -7.10 -5.98 10.48
C SER A 117 -7.29 -4.66 11.19
N GLY A 118 -8.00 -3.69 10.57
CA GLY A 118 -8.36 -2.44 11.25
C GLY A 118 -9.17 -2.68 12.52
N ILE A 119 -10.19 -3.55 12.44
CA ILE A 119 -11.08 -3.87 13.57
C ILE A 119 -10.35 -4.69 14.64
N ILE A 120 -9.54 -5.66 14.22
CA ILE A 120 -8.77 -6.51 15.14
C ILE A 120 -7.67 -5.70 15.85
N GLY A 121 -6.97 -4.85 15.10
CA GLY A 121 -5.88 -4.01 15.60
C GLY A 121 -6.32 -3.01 16.67
N GLU A 122 -7.60 -2.61 16.69
CA GLU A 122 -8.14 -1.78 17.78
C GLU A 122 -8.30 -2.53 19.12
N ARG A 123 -8.38 -3.87 19.09
CA ARG A 123 -8.68 -4.71 20.25
C ARG A 123 -7.48 -5.42 20.84
N LEU A 124 -6.37 -5.46 20.10
CA LEU A 124 -5.14 -6.12 20.51
C LEU A 124 -4.05 -5.08 20.80
N PRO A 125 -3.13 -5.35 21.74
CA PRO A 125 -1.96 -4.50 21.93
C PRO A 125 -1.15 -4.47 20.62
N ILE A 126 -0.84 -3.25 20.16
CA ILE A 126 -0.24 -2.98 18.83
C ILE A 126 1.08 -3.75 18.69
N ARG A 127 1.88 -3.81 19.77
CA ARG A 127 3.17 -4.51 19.80
C ARG A 127 3.03 -5.99 19.50
N CYS A 128 2.11 -6.69 20.15
CA CYS A 128 1.93 -8.13 19.93
C CYS A 128 1.30 -8.41 18.57
N TYR A 129 0.32 -7.59 18.18
CA TYR A 129 -0.38 -7.75 16.90
C TYR A 129 0.56 -7.57 15.70
N LEU A 130 1.36 -6.51 15.71
CA LEU A 130 2.37 -6.23 14.68
C LEU A 130 3.47 -7.31 14.66
N THR A 131 3.96 -7.72 15.84
CA THR A 131 4.97 -8.78 15.96
C THR A 131 4.52 -10.08 15.30
N PHE A 132 3.31 -10.55 15.64
CA PHE A 132 2.75 -11.78 15.09
C PHE A 132 2.69 -11.72 13.55
N GLY A 133 2.17 -10.62 13.01
CA GLY A 133 2.05 -10.46 11.57
C GLY A 133 3.38 -10.37 10.85
N MET A 134 4.40 -9.75 11.45
CA MET A 134 5.76 -9.72 10.90
C MET A 134 6.42 -11.09 10.90
N LEU A 135 6.35 -11.83 12.02
CA LEU A 135 6.89 -13.19 12.11
C LEU A 135 6.20 -14.13 11.11
N ALA A 136 4.88 -14.09 11.04
CA ALA A 136 4.11 -14.89 10.10
C ALA A 136 4.41 -14.49 8.64
N SER A 137 4.48 -13.19 8.32
CA SER A 137 4.83 -12.73 6.98
C SER A 137 6.23 -13.16 6.56
N GLY A 138 7.20 -13.06 7.47
CA GLY A 138 8.56 -13.55 7.24
C GLY A 138 8.59 -15.06 6.95
N ALA A 139 7.84 -15.84 7.73
CA ALA A 139 7.72 -17.29 7.56
C ALA A 139 7.09 -17.67 6.21
N PHE A 140 5.94 -17.07 5.84
CA PHE A 140 5.27 -17.37 4.57
C PHE A 140 6.02 -16.82 3.35
N THR A 141 6.73 -15.70 3.49
CA THR A 141 7.64 -15.22 2.43
C THR A 141 8.78 -16.22 2.23
N ALA A 142 9.42 -16.69 3.30
CA ALA A 142 10.47 -17.69 3.20
C ALA A 142 9.94 -19.03 2.65
N LEU A 143 8.72 -19.43 3.04
CA LEU A 143 8.05 -20.63 2.53
C LEU A 143 7.89 -20.60 1.01
N PHE A 144 7.61 -19.43 0.42
CA PHE A 144 7.58 -19.28 -1.03
C PHE A 144 8.93 -19.68 -1.67
N GLY A 145 10.04 -19.17 -1.11
CA GLY A 145 11.39 -19.48 -1.59
C GLY A 145 11.84 -20.92 -1.33
N VAL A 146 11.33 -21.56 -0.28
CA VAL A 146 11.54 -22.98 0.03
C VAL A 146 11.05 -23.89 -1.12
N GLY A 147 10.08 -23.42 -1.93
CA GLY A 147 9.63 -24.09 -3.14
C GLY A 147 10.77 -24.44 -4.11
N TYR A 148 11.81 -23.61 -4.19
CA TYR A 148 13.01 -23.89 -4.97
C TYR A 148 13.78 -25.12 -4.44
N PHE A 149 14.08 -25.14 -3.14
CA PHE A 149 14.94 -26.16 -2.53
C PHE A 149 14.29 -27.54 -2.45
N TYR A 150 12.97 -27.59 -2.29
CA TYR A 150 12.20 -28.84 -2.28
C TYR A 150 11.62 -29.22 -3.64
N ASN A 151 11.97 -28.47 -4.69
CA ASN A 151 11.53 -28.69 -6.07
C ASN A 151 9.99 -28.82 -6.20
N ILE A 152 9.27 -27.84 -5.62
CA ILE A 152 7.80 -27.83 -5.59
C ILE A 152 7.27 -27.18 -6.88
N HIS A 153 6.58 -27.98 -7.70
CA HIS A 153 5.96 -27.56 -8.96
C HIS A 153 4.43 -27.39 -8.88
N SER A 154 3.88 -27.23 -7.66
CA SER A 154 2.44 -27.06 -7.46
C SER A 154 2.04 -25.59 -7.47
N PHE A 155 1.22 -25.16 -8.43
CA PHE A 155 0.68 -23.79 -8.45
C PHE A 155 -0.10 -23.45 -7.18
N GLY A 156 -0.87 -24.41 -6.66
CA GLY A 156 -1.67 -24.23 -5.45
C GLY A 156 -0.83 -23.91 -4.21
N PHE A 157 0.38 -24.48 -4.11
CA PHE A 157 1.33 -24.15 -3.03
C PHE A 157 1.69 -22.65 -3.03
N TYR A 158 2.06 -22.12 -4.20
CA TYR A 158 2.44 -20.71 -4.33
C TYR A 158 1.25 -19.77 -4.09
N VAL A 159 0.06 -20.13 -4.58
CA VAL A 159 -1.18 -19.34 -4.35
C VAL A 159 -1.57 -19.32 -2.87
N ILE A 160 -1.60 -20.47 -2.18
CA ILE A 160 -1.97 -20.53 -0.76
C ILE A 160 -0.97 -19.74 0.08
N THR A 161 0.33 -19.89 -0.20
CA THR A 161 1.39 -19.15 0.47
C THR A 161 1.19 -17.64 0.31
N GLN A 162 0.84 -17.18 -0.89
CA GLN A 162 0.57 -15.76 -1.19
C GLN A 162 -0.70 -15.23 -0.53
N ILE A 163 -1.78 -16.01 -0.49
CA ILE A 163 -3.03 -15.62 0.19
C ILE A 163 -2.76 -15.41 1.69
N ILE A 164 -2.09 -16.37 2.33
CA ILE A 164 -1.82 -16.28 3.76
C ILE A 164 -0.84 -15.12 4.03
N ASN A 165 0.22 -14.97 3.22
CA ASN A 165 1.15 -13.86 3.33
C ASN A 165 0.43 -12.50 3.18
N GLY A 166 -0.48 -12.39 2.20
CA GLY A 166 -1.31 -11.21 2.00
C GLY A 166 -2.12 -10.85 3.25
N LEU A 167 -2.83 -11.82 3.84
CA LEU A 167 -3.61 -11.62 5.06
C LEU A 167 -2.76 -11.17 6.25
N VAL A 168 -1.65 -11.86 6.54
CA VAL A 168 -0.83 -11.54 7.72
C VAL A 168 -0.09 -10.21 7.59
N GLN A 169 0.23 -9.77 6.37
CA GLN A 169 0.86 -8.48 6.13
C GLN A 169 -0.07 -7.28 6.42
N THR A 170 -1.39 -7.48 6.44
CA THR A 170 -2.36 -6.41 6.74
C THR A 170 -2.27 -5.91 8.18
N THR A 171 -1.63 -6.67 9.07
CA THR A 171 -1.33 -6.28 10.45
C THR A 171 -0.41 -5.06 10.52
N GLY A 172 0.43 -4.86 9.50
CA GLY A 172 1.47 -3.84 9.47
C GLY A 172 0.91 -2.43 9.50
N TRP A 173 0.11 -2.08 8.50
CA TRP A 173 -0.25 -0.70 8.20
C TRP A 173 -1.08 -0.01 9.31
N PRO A 174 -2.21 -0.58 9.77
CA PRO A 174 -3.02 0.05 10.82
C PRO A 174 -2.24 0.21 12.13
N SER A 175 -1.38 -0.76 12.46
CA SER A 175 -0.54 -0.75 13.65
C SER A 175 0.47 0.40 13.65
N VAL A 176 1.24 0.55 12.56
CA VAL A 176 2.29 1.58 12.50
C VAL A 176 1.71 2.99 12.38
N VAL A 177 0.61 3.16 11.61
CA VAL A 177 -0.06 4.47 11.52
C VAL A 177 -0.65 4.89 12.87
N THR A 178 -1.24 3.95 13.60
CA THR A 178 -1.77 4.22 14.95
C THR A 178 -0.63 4.59 15.90
N CYS A 179 0.48 3.86 15.87
CA CYS A 179 1.68 4.16 16.67
C CYS A 179 2.21 5.58 16.35
N LEU A 180 2.37 5.94 15.08
CA LEU A 180 2.81 7.29 14.69
C LEU A 180 1.81 8.37 15.12
N GLY A 181 0.51 8.09 14.99
CA GLY A 181 -0.55 8.98 15.45
C GLY A 181 -0.45 9.29 16.95
N ASN A 182 -0.14 8.28 17.77
CA ASN A 182 0.05 8.41 19.22
C ASN A 182 1.26 9.28 19.58
N TRP A 183 2.34 9.21 18.80
CA TRP A 183 3.62 9.87 19.10
C TRP A 183 3.75 11.28 18.52
N PHE A 184 3.22 11.53 17.32
CA PHE A 184 3.45 12.78 16.57
C PHE A 184 2.26 13.75 16.56
N GLY A 185 1.07 13.34 17.02
CA GLY A 185 -0.06 14.25 17.20
C GLY A 185 -0.51 14.94 15.91
N LYS A 186 -0.99 16.19 15.98
CA LYS A 186 -1.63 16.94 14.87
C LYS A 186 -0.72 17.93 14.11
N GLY A 187 0.52 18.17 14.55
CA GLY A 187 1.42 19.15 13.92
C GLY A 187 2.16 18.60 12.69
N ARG A 188 2.61 19.49 11.76
CA ARG A 188 3.43 19.22 10.54
C ARG A 188 3.34 17.78 9.99
N ARG A 189 2.12 17.27 9.86
CA ARG A 189 1.87 15.86 9.57
C ARG A 189 2.34 15.49 8.18
N GLY A 190 2.18 16.38 7.19
CA GLY A 190 2.55 16.12 5.81
C GLY A 190 4.04 15.87 5.66
N LEU A 191 4.90 16.72 6.22
CA LEU A 191 6.35 16.51 6.16
C LEU A 191 6.79 15.26 6.93
N ILE A 192 6.36 15.11 8.19
CA ILE A 192 6.78 13.97 9.03
C ILE A 192 6.35 12.66 8.38
N MET A 193 5.09 12.57 7.94
CA MET A 193 4.56 11.39 7.29
C MET A 193 5.12 11.19 5.88
N GLY A 194 5.43 12.24 5.13
CA GLY A 194 6.07 12.14 3.82
C GLY A 194 7.48 11.57 3.90
N VAL A 195 8.28 12.04 4.88
CA VAL A 195 9.59 11.44 5.19
C VAL A 195 9.42 10.00 5.64
N TRP A 196 8.46 9.72 6.54
CA TRP A 196 8.24 8.37 7.03
C TRP A 196 7.84 7.41 5.90
N ASN A 197 6.91 7.80 5.03
CA ASN A 197 6.41 6.98 3.92
C ASN A 197 7.49 6.56 2.91
N SER A 198 8.63 7.26 2.91
CA SER A 198 9.81 6.88 2.12
C SER A 198 10.30 5.46 2.44
N HIS A 199 9.88 4.86 3.56
CA HIS A 199 10.07 3.44 3.86
C HIS A 199 9.61 2.53 2.71
N THR A 200 8.60 2.94 1.94
CA THR A 200 7.98 2.13 0.87
C THR A 200 9.00 1.94 -0.24
N SER A 201 9.54 3.06 -0.73
CA SER A 201 10.60 3.08 -1.71
C SER A 201 11.87 2.43 -1.19
N VAL A 202 12.30 2.74 0.04
CA VAL A 202 13.51 2.13 0.62
C VAL A 202 13.39 0.60 0.70
N GLY A 203 12.24 0.10 1.14
CA GLY A 203 11.94 -1.33 1.15
C GLY A 203 11.96 -1.93 -0.26
N ASN A 204 11.31 -1.29 -1.23
CA ASN A 204 11.31 -1.75 -2.63
C ASN A 204 12.72 -1.78 -3.24
N ILE A 205 13.55 -0.77 -2.98
CA ILE A 205 14.94 -0.72 -3.45
C ILE A 205 15.73 -1.88 -2.85
N LEU A 206 15.70 -2.04 -1.52
CA LEU A 206 16.42 -3.12 -0.84
C LEU A 206 15.93 -4.50 -1.30
N GLY A 207 14.62 -4.68 -1.47
CA GLY A 207 14.04 -5.92 -1.98
C GLY A 207 14.47 -6.25 -3.41
N SER A 208 14.58 -5.23 -4.27
CA SER A 208 15.08 -5.39 -5.65
C SER A 208 16.54 -5.79 -5.68
N LEU A 209 17.39 -5.14 -4.86
CA LEU A 209 18.82 -5.43 -4.79
C LEU A 209 19.10 -6.83 -4.24
N ILE A 210 18.41 -7.23 -3.15
CA ILE A 210 18.55 -8.56 -2.57
C ILE A 210 18.07 -9.63 -3.55
N ALA A 211 16.90 -9.43 -4.17
CA ALA A 211 16.38 -10.38 -5.13
C ALA A 211 17.26 -10.48 -6.38
N GLY A 212 17.75 -9.35 -6.91
CA GLY A 212 18.64 -9.29 -8.07
C GLY A 212 20.01 -9.92 -7.83
N TYR A 213 20.46 -10.04 -6.58
CA TYR A 213 21.69 -10.74 -6.24
C TYR A 213 21.55 -12.27 -6.37
N TRP A 214 20.40 -12.84 -5.96
CA TRP A 214 20.17 -14.29 -5.92
C TRP A 214 19.39 -14.84 -7.11
N VAL A 215 18.73 -13.98 -7.91
CA VAL A 215 17.79 -14.38 -8.96
C VAL A 215 18.38 -15.39 -9.94
N SER A 216 19.59 -15.15 -10.44
CA SER A 216 20.22 -16.00 -11.47
C SER A 216 20.92 -17.25 -10.93
N THR A 217 21.13 -17.35 -9.61
CA THR A 217 21.83 -18.51 -9.01
C THR A 217 20.87 -19.42 -8.27
N CYS A 218 20.13 -18.86 -7.31
CA CYS A 218 19.23 -19.58 -6.42
C CYS A 218 18.05 -18.67 -6.08
N TRP A 219 17.09 -18.54 -6.99
CA TRP A 219 15.97 -17.60 -6.84
C TRP A 219 15.17 -17.82 -5.54
N GLY A 220 15.20 -19.02 -4.95
CA GLY A 220 14.60 -19.28 -3.63
C GLY A 220 15.15 -18.37 -2.53
N LEU A 221 16.45 -18.03 -2.56
CA LEU A 221 17.08 -17.11 -1.61
C LEU A 221 16.59 -15.67 -1.75
N SER A 222 16.11 -15.29 -2.95
CA SER A 222 15.47 -13.99 -3.18
C SER A 222 14.23 -13.78 -2.30
N PHE A 223 13.62 -14.85 -1.78
CA PHE A 223 12.49 -14.78 -0.85
C PHE A 223 12.88 -15.13 0.59
N ILE A 224 13.76 -16.13 0.79
CA ILE A 224 14.17 -16.56 2.14
C ILE A 224 14.91 -15.44 2.87
N VAL A 225 15.83 -14.73 2.21
CA VAL A 225 16.59 -13.65 2.85
C VAL A 225 15.68 -12.50 3.28
N PRO A 226 14.81 -11.94 2.40
CA PRO A 226 13.82 -10.96 2.84
C PRO A 226 12.87 -11.47 3.93
N GLY A 227 12.41 -12.73 3.84
CA GLY A 227 11.57 -13.34 4.86
C GLY A 227 12.24 -13.38 6.24
N ALA A 228 13.53 -13.74 6.29
CA ALA A 228 14.32 -13.73 7.51
C ALA A 228 14.50 -12.31 8.08
N ILE A 229 14.71 -11.31 7.22
CA ILE A 229 14.81 -9.90 7.63
C ILE A 229 13.49 -9.44 8.27
N VAL A 230 12.33 -9.71 7.65
CA VAL A 230 11.03 -9.34 8.21
C VAL A 230 10.79 -10.03 9.56
N ALA A 231 11.11 -11.31 9.68
CA ALA A 231 10.98 -12.04 10.94
C ALA A 231 11.88 -11.45 12.04
N ALA A 232 13.14 -11.14 11.72
CA ALA A 232 14.06 -10.50 12.66
C ALA A 232 13.57 -9.12 13.10
N MET A 233 13.05 -8.32 12.18
CA MET A 233 12.40 -7.04 12.49
C MET A 233 11.15 -7.23 13.37
N GLY A 234 10.40 -8.32 13.20
CA GLY A 234 9.31 -8.71 14.11
C GLY A 234 9.78 -8.97 15.54
N ILE A 235 10.93 -9.62 15.72
CA ILE A 235 11.54 -9.80 17.05
C ILE A 235 11.94 -8.44 17.65
N LEU A 236 12.57 -7.57 16.86
CA LEU A 236 12.91 -6.22 17.30
C LEU A 236 11.67 -5.39 17.67
N CYS A 237 10.57 -5.54 16.93
CA CYS A 237 9.28 -4.94 17.26
C CYS A 237 8.80 -5.40 18.64
N PHE A 238 8.83 -6.70 18.91
CA PHE A 238 8.41 -7.26 20.20
C PHE A 238 9.23 -6.71 21.36
N LEU A 239 10.54 -6.58 21.18
CA LEU A 239 11.46 -6.15 22.24
C LEU A 239 11.41 -4.64 22.49
N PHE A 240 11.22 -3.82 21.45
CA PHE A 240 11.50 -2.39 21.53
C PHE A 240 10.35 -1.46 21.16
N LEU A 241 9.23 -1.93 20.62
CA LEU A 241 8.13 -1.04 20.26
C LEU A 241 7.42 -0.50 21.51
N ILE A 242 7.30 0.83 21.59
CA ILE A 242 6.54 1.53 22.63
C ILE A 242 5.30 2.15 21.99
N GLU A 243 4.13 1.74 22.44
CA GLU A 243 2.84 2.08 21.81
C GLU A 243 2.41 3.52 22.14
N HIS A 244 2.55 3.92 23.40
CA HIS A 244 2.18 5.25 23.87
C HIS A 244 3.33 5.94 24.62
N PRO A 245 3.50 7.27 24.45
CA PRO A 245 4.50 8.01 25.21
C PRO A 245 4.25 7.96 26.73
N LYS A 246 3.00 7.71 27.16
CA LYS A 246 2.62 7.58 28.57
C LYS A 246 3.23 6.35 29.25
N ASP A 247 3.55 5.30 28.51
CA ASP A 247 4.10 4.05 29.05
C ASP A 247 5.52 4.26 29.62
N ILE A 248 6.23 5.27 29.10
CA ILE A 248 7.56 5.69 29.59
C ILE A 248 7.43 6.51 30.87
N ALA A 249 6.36 7.31 31.00
CA ALA A 249 6.14 8.12 32.19
C ALA A 249 5.83 7.25 33.41
N CYS A 250 4.99 6.21 33.24
CA CYS A 250 4.61 5.28 34.30
C CYS A 250 5.79 4.46 34.85
N SER A 251 6.83 4.22 34.05
CA SER A 251 8.05 3.51 34.50
C SER A 251 9.07 4.43 35.18
N SER A 252 8.95 5.75 35.01
CA SER A 252 9.83 6.74 35.62
C SER A 252 9.33 7.37 36.93
N SER A 253 8.08 7.11 37.33
CA SER A 253 7.63 7.39 38.70
C SER A 253 8.05 6.24 39.62
N PRO A 254 8.92 6.45 40.61
CA PRO A 254 9.14 5.45 41.65
C PRO A 254 7.79 5.19 42.32
N ALA A 255 7.42 3.91 42.43
CA ALA A 255 6.28 3.45 43.20
C ALA A 255 6.43 3.92 44.66
N THR A 256 5.97 5.14 44.94
CA THR A 256 5.95 5.71 46.27
C THR A 256 4.50 5.65 46.71
N HIS A 257 4.22 4.67 47.56
CA HIS A 257 2.99 4.45 48.31
C HIS A 257 1.71 4.11 47.52
N LEU A 258 1.43 2.80 47.42
CA LEU A 258 0.20 2.24 48.02
C LEU A 258 0.40 0.74 48.24
N ARG A 259 0.86 0.42 49.45
CA ARG A 259 0.86 -0.92 50.03
C ARG A 259 -0.41 -1.05 50.87
N GLY A 260 -1.36 -1.84 50.38
CA GLY A 260 -2.52 -2.37 51.10
C GLY A 260 -3.12 -3.45 50.20
N TYR A 261 -2.76 -4.73 50.41
CA TYR A 261 -3.65 -5.73 51.03
C TYR A 261 -4.98 -5.80 50.25
N GLU A 262 -5.27 -6.83 49.44
CA GLU A 262 -5.39 -8.24 49.82
C GLU A 262 -5.26 -9.22 48.63
N ASN A 263 -4.79 -10.42 48.96
CA ASN A 263 -4.96 -11.65 48.18
C ASN A 263 -6.44 -12.07 48.17
N GLY A 264 -6.91 -12.72 47.11
CA GLY A 264 -8.14 -13.50 47.21
C GLY A 264 -8.81 -13.80 45.89
N ALA A 265 -8.54 -14.99 45.35
CA ALA A 265 -9.43 -15.65 44.42
C ALA A 265 -10.86 -15.70 44.99
N HIS A 266 -11.86 -15.25 44.24
CA HIS A 266 -13.05 -16.05 43.97
C HIS A 266 -13.94 -15.35 42.93
N ARG A 267 -14.11 -16.08 41.83
CA ARG A 267 -15.07 -15.88 40.76
C ARG A 267 -16.42 -16.45 41.23
N PHE A 268 -17.52 -15.87 40.74
CA PHE A 268 -18.92 -16.36 40.77
C PHE A 268 -19.69 -16.35 42.10
N TRP A 269 -20.63 -15.39 42.26
CA TRP A 269 -22.08 -15.66 42.19
C TRP A 269 -22.88 -14.33 42.15
N PRO A 270 -24.04 -14.25 41.45
CA PRO A 270 -24.88 -13.05 41.42
C PRO A 270 -25.86 -13.03 42.61
N GLN A 271 -26.02 -11.88 43.27
CA GLN A 271 -27.07 -11.70 44.28
C GLN A 271 -28.17 -10.73 43.83
N LYS A 272 -29.41 -11.20 44.04
CA LYS A 272 -30.71 -10.55 43.84
C LYS A 272 -30.92 -9.35 44.80
N PRO A 273 -31.88 -8.45 44.49
CA PRO A 273 -32.15 -7.26 45.29
C PRO A 273 -33.10 -7.55 46.47
N VAL A 274 -32.95 -6.80 47.56
CA VAL A 274 -33.83 -6.78 48.75
C VAL A 274 -34.15 -5.31 49.10
N PRO A 275 -35.36 -4.98 49.62
CA PRO A 275 -36.01 -3.67 49.47
C PRO A 275 -35.90 -2.74 50.71
N ALA A 276 -36.64 -1.62 50.59
CA ALA A 276 -36.63 -0.31 51.26
C ALA A 276 -36.78 -0.19 52.80
N GLU A 277 -36.70 1.09 53.22
CA GLU A 277 -36.89 1.77 54.53
C GLU A 277 -35.59 2.14 55.27
N GLU A 278 -35.36 3.34 55.83
CA GLU A 278 -36.26 4.40 56.32
C GLU A 278 -35.49 5.75 56.54
N ARG A 279 -36.24 6.89 56.48
CA ARG A 279 -36.21 8.05 57.41
C ARG A 279 -35.58 9.44 57.04
N SER A 280 -36.47 10.30 56.50
CA SER A 280 -36.89 11.68 56.89
C SER A 280 -35.96 12.90 57.13
N LYS A 281 -36.23 14.02 56.39
CA LYS A 281 -36.82 15.30 56.87
C LYS A 281 -37.04 16.34 55.72
N PRO A 282 -37.95 17.33 55.84
CA PRO A 282 -38.48 18.15 54.73
C PRO A 282 -37.90 19.60 54.69
N PRO A 283 -38.06 20.35 53.58
CA PRO A 283 -37.96 21.80 53.59
C PRO A 283 -39.31 22.51 53.40
N ASP A 284 -39.45 23.61 54.13
CA ASP A 284 -40.61 24.52 54.24
C ASP A 284 -40.75 25.51 53.04
N PRO A 285 -41.87 26.24 52.94
CA PRO A 285 -42.41 26.78 51.70
C PRO A 285 -42.18 28.30 51.56
N GLU A 286 -41.30 28.73 50.65
CA GLU A 286 -41.26 30.17 50.30
C GLU A 286 -40.66 30.48 48.91
N MET A 287 -41.05 29.72 47.89
CA MET A 287 -40.81 30.15 46.50
C MET A 287 -41.94 29.74 45.56
N GLN A 288 -43.18 29.84 46.02
CA GLN A 288 -44.39 29.59 45.25
C GLN A 288 -45.14 30.89 44.94
N ARG A 289 -44.44 31.91 44.46
CA ARG A 289 -45.08 33.19 44.07
C ARG A 289 -44.51 33.91 42.83
N LEU A 290 -43.71 33.25 41.99
CA LEU A 290 -43.21 33.86 40.74
C LEU A 290 -43.64 33.15 39.45
N LEU A 291 -44.66 32.28 39.51
CA LEU A 291 -45.27 31.71 38.32
C LEU A 291 -46.78 31.98 38.36
N LEU A 292 -47.20 33.09 37.73
CA LEU A 292 -48.45 33.25 36.99
C LEU A 292 -48.58 34.70 36.49
N SER A 293 -48.16 34.95 35.25
CA SER A 293 -48.84 35.92 34.37
C SER A 293 -48.45 35.75 32.90
N ASP A 294 -49.48 35.46 32.10
CA ASP A 294 -49.73 35.76 30.68
C ASP A 294 -48.86 35.22 29.53
N GLY A 295 -49.46 34.32 28.74
CA GLY A 295 -50.21 34.74 27.54
C GLY A 295 -49.52 34.77 26.16
N LYS A 296 -49.71 33.70 25.37
CA LYS A 296 -49.80 33.60 23.89
C LYS A 296 -48.67 34.18 22.99
N HIS A 297 -47.91 33.30 22.32
CA HIS A 297 -48.00 33.14 20.84
C HIS A 297 -47.21 31.92 20.31
N SER A 298 -47.64 31.51 19.12
CA SER A 298 -47.39 30.26 18.37
C SER A 298 -46.05 30.18 17.63
N GLY A 299 -45.50 28.96 17.51
CA GLY A 299 -44.47 28.62 16.51
C GLY A 299 -43.93 27.20 16.66
N HIS A 300 -44.32 26.31 15.74
CA HIS A 300 -43.77 24.95 15.56
C HIS A 300 -42.24 24.94 15.50
N GLN A 301 -41.59 24.02 16.23
CA GLN A 301 -40.46 23.24 15.71
C GLN A 301 -40.16 22.00 16.58
N ASN A 302 -39.76 20.93 15.89
CA ASN A 302 -39.82 19.54 16.30
C ASN A 302 -38.97 19.16 17.52
N HIS A 303 -39.59 18.42 18.44
CA HIS A 303 -38.95 17.69 19.54
C HIS A 303 -38.06 16.55 18.96
N VAL A 304 -36.74 16.69 19.06
CA VAL A 304 -35.83 15.53 19.00
C VAL A 304 -35.68 15.03 20.43
N VAL A 305 -36.24 13.86 20.70
CA VAL A 305 -36.05 13.12 21.96
C VAL A 305 -34.57 12.72 22.05
N VAL A 306 -33.81 13.42 22.88
CA VAL A 306 -32.48 12.99 23.30
C VAL A 306 -32.67 11.96 24.40
N LEU A 307 -32.56 10.68 24.06
CA LEU A 307 -32.41 9.62 25.05
C LEU A 307 -31.03 9.77 25.72
N PRO A 308 -30.92 9.70 27.06
CA PRO A 308 -29.63 9.67 27.73
C PRO A 308 -28.93 8.37 27.36
N ALA A 309 -27.71 8.46 26.82
CA ALA A 309 -26.85 7.30 26.67
C ALA A 309 -26.40 6.87 28.08
N ASP A 310 -26.79 5.65 28.45
CA ASP A 310 -26.39 4.99 29.69
C ASP A 310 -24.85 4.93 29.83
N GLY A 311 -24.40 5.19 31.05
CA GLY A 311 -23.00 5.18 31.45
C GLY A 311 -22.40 3.78 31.45
N GLY A 312 -21.29 3.63 30.73
CA GLY A 312 -20.42 2.47 30.74
C GLY A 312 -19.17 2.78 29.92
N GLY A 313 -18.15 3.36 30.55
CA GLY A 313 -16.96 3.90 29.91
C GLY A 313 -16.09 2.84 29.23
N GLY A 314 -16.29 2.67 27.92
CA GLY A 314 -15.32 2.14 26.97
C GLY A 314 -15.60 2.78 25.63
N MET A 315 -14.65 3.51 25.04
CA MET A 315 -14.82 4.07 23.69
C MET A 315 -15.02 2.91 22.70
N ALA A 316 -16.26 2.71 22.26
CA ALA A 316 -16.60 1.63 21.34
C ALA A 316 -15.88 1.82 20.00
N ALA A 317 -15.36 0.71 19.45
CA ALA A 317 -14.79 0.64 18.11
C ALA A 317 -15.80 1.17 17.07
N ILE A 318 -15.33 1.90 16.06
CA ILE A 318 -16.21 2.48 15.04
C ILE A 318 -16.62 1.39 14.05
N SER A 319 -17.91 1.30 13.75
CA SER A 319 -18.41 0.40 12.70
C SER A 319 -17.95 0.86 11.32
N PHE A 320 -17.67 -0.09 10.42
CA PHE A 320 -17.29 0.15 9.02
C PHE A 320 -18.19 1.17 8.31
N THR A 321 -19.51 1.04 8.46
CA THR A 321 -20.49 1.98 7.88
C THR A 321 -20.38 3.38 8.49
N GLY A 322 -20.00 3.49 9.76
CA GLY A 322 -19.74 4.76 10.43
C GLY A 322 -18.50 5.47 9.87
N ALA A 323 -17.45 4.72 9.57
CA ALA A 323 -16.23 5.25 8.97
C ALA A 323 -16.43 5.72 7.52
N LEU A 324 -17.22 5.00 6.72
CA LEU A 324 -17.57 5.42 5.35
C LEU A 324 -18.39 6.71 5.28
N LYS A 325 -19.14 7.04 6.34
CA LYS A 325 -19.92 8.28 6.43
C LYS A 325 -19.06 9.52 6.72
N ILE A 326 -17.77 9.36 6.99
CA ILE A 326 -16.87 10.49 7.24
C ILE A 326 -16.61 11.20 5.89
N PRO A 327 -16.87 12.53 5.80
CA PRO A 327 -16.66 13.27 4.56
C PRO A 327 -15.19 13.22 4.13
N GLY A 328 -14.94 12.93 2.86
CA GLY A 328 -13.60 12.78 2.30
C GLY A 328 -13.08 11.34 2.24
N VAL A 329 -13.60 10.42 3.07
CA VAL A 329 -13.10 9.03 3.08
C VAL A 329 -13.33 8.35 1.73
N ILE A 330 -14.50 8.49 1.14
CA ILE A 330 -14.83 7.83 -0.14
C ILE A 330 -14.00 8.44 -1.28
N GLU A 331 -13.93 9.77 -1.35
CA GLU A 331 -13.23 10.51 -2.40
C GLU A 331 -11.73 10.19 -2.40
N PHE A 332 -11.10 10.22 -1.22
CA PHE A 332 -9.68 9.87 -1.08
C PHE A 332 -9.44 8.37 -1.25
N SER A 333 -10.37 7.49 -0.88
CA SER A 333 -10.26 6.05 -1.15
C SER A 333 -10.27 5.76 -2.65
N LEU A 334 -11.15 6.40 -3.42
CA LEU A 334 -11.20 6.28 -4.88
C LEU A 334 -9.96 6.87 -5.54
N CYS A 335 -9.47 8.02 -5.06
CA CYS A 335 -8.23 8.60 -5.56
C CYS A 335 -7.01 7.70 -5.27
N LEU A 336 -6.94 7.14 -4.05
CA LEU A 336 -5.89 6.21 -3.67
C LEU A 336 -5.94 4.94 -4.51
N LEU A 337 -7.13 4.44 -4.83
CA LEU A 337 -7.34 3.28 -5.69
C LEU A 337 -6.66 3.47 -7.06
N PHE A 338 -6.90 4.58 -7.76
CA PHE A 338 -6.22 4.83 -9.04
C PHE A 338 -4.72 5.08 -8.89
N ALA A 339 -4.30 5.84 -7.87
CA ALA A 339 -2.88 6.12 -7.63
C ALA A 339 -2.11 4.83 -7.30
N LYS A 340 -2.71 3.92 -6.52
CA LYS A 340 -2.15 2.63 -6.14
C LYS A 340 -2.09 1.68 -7.33
N LEU A 341 -3.10 1.66 -8.21
CA LEU A 341 -3.08 0.90 -9.46
C LEU A 341 -1.86 1.25 -10.33
N VAL A 342 -1.64 2.54 -10.58
CA VAL A 342 -0.48 3.01 -11.37
C VAL A 342 0.82 2.63 -10.65
N SER A 343 0.93 2.93 -9.35
CA SER A 343 2.13 2.62 -8.56
C SER A 343 2.47 1.13 -8.57
N TYR A 344 1.48 0.25 -8.45
CA TYR A 344 1.69 -1.20 -8.37
C TYR A 344 2.01 -1.80 -9.73
N THR A 345 1.48 -1.21 -10.81
CA THR A 345 1.89 -1.57 -12.17
C THR A 345 3.39 -1.34 -12.35
N PHE A 346 3.91 -0.17 -11.94
CA PHE A 346 5.35 0.08 -11.93
C PHE A 346 6.09 -0.83 -10.95
N LEU A 347 5.53 -1.13 -9.78
CA LEU A 347 6.20 -2.00 -8.81
C LEU A 347 6.41 -3.43 -9.34
N PHE A 348 5.38 -4.03 -9.95
CA PHE A 348 5.39 -5.44 -10.34
C PHE A 348 5.84 -5.71 -11.77
N TRP A 349 5.61 -4.77 -12.70
CA TRP A 349 5.82 -4.98 -14.14
C TRP A 349 6.95 -4.15 -14.72
N LEU A 350 7.42 -3.08 -14.05
CA LEU A 350 8.51 -2.25 -14.58
C LEU A 350 9.79 -3.05 -14.87
N PRO A 351 10.28 -3.93 -13.97
CA PRO A 351 11.49 -4.69 -14.26
C PRO A 351 11.31 -5.59 -15.49
N LEU A 352 10.19 -6.30 -15.57
CA LEU A 352 9.85 -7.17 -16.70
C LEU A 352 9.72 -6.38 -18.02
N TYR A 353 9.12 -5.19 -17.97
CA TYR A 353 9.00 -4.30 -19.13
C TYR A 353 10.38 -3.89 -19.66
N ILE A 354 11.29 -3.46 -18.77
CA ILE A 354 12.64 -3.04 -19.13
C ILE A 354 13.44 -4.22 -19.72
N THR A 355 13.35 -5.42 -19.12
CA THR A 355 13.99 -6.63 -19.66
C THR A 355 13.50 -6.95 -21.07
N ASN A 356 12.19 -6.82 -21.33
CA ASN A 356 11.61 -7.19 -22.61
C ASN A 356 11.84 -6.16 -23.73
N VAL A 357 11.89 -4.86 -23.40
CA VAL A 357 12.01 -3.77 -24.39
C VAL A 357 13.46 -3.47 -24.72
N ASP A 358 14.34 -3.41 -23.71
CA ASP A 358 15.74 -3.03 -23.90
C ASP A 358 16.68 -4.25 -23.96
N HIS A 359 16.14 -5.48 -23.92
CA HIS A 359 16.90 -6.74 -23.84
C HIS A 359 17.98 -6.72 -22.76
N LEU A 360 17.74 -5.98 -21.67
CA LEU A 360 18.66 -5.84 -20.56
C LEU A 360 18.58 -7.08 -19.66
N ASP A 361 19.75 -7.49 -19.16
CA ASP A 361 19.87 -8.52 -18.14
C ASP A 361 18.93 -8.26 -16.94
N VAL A 362 18.35 -9.34 -16.40
CA VAL A 362 17.32 -9.29 -15.33
C VAL A 362 17.82 -8.48 -14.13
N LYS A 363 19.12 -8.62 -13.79
CA LYS A 363 19.75 -7.85 -12.73
C LYS A 363 19.77 -6.34 -13.02
N LYS A 364 20.19 -5.94 -14.22
CA LYS A 364 20.26 -4.53 -14.62
C LYS A 364 18.87 -3.90 -14.72
N ALA A 365 17.88 -4.62 -15.22
CA ALA A 365 16.50 -4.16 -15.28
C ALA A 365 15.93 -3.94 -13.87
N GLY A 366 16.25 -4.83 -12.92
CA GLY A 366 15.95 -4.67 -11.51
C GLY A 366 16.56 -3.39 -10.92
N GLU A 367 17.85 -3.16 -11.14
CA GLU A 367 18.56 -1.95 -10.69
C GLU A 367 17.96 -0.67 -11.30
N LEU A 368 17.66 -0.65 -12.61
CA LEU A 368 17.07 0.51 -13.26
C LEU A 368 15.66 0.83 -12.73
N SER A 369 14.87 -0.20 -12.39
CA SER A 369 13.53 -0.02 -11.82
C SER A 369 13.54 0.70 -10.46
N THR A 370 14.65 0.62 -9.71
CA THR A 370 14.79 1.29 -8.40
C THR A 370 14.75 2.82 -8.52
N LEU A 371 15.05 3.39 -9.69
CA LEU A 371 14.99 4.84 -9.91
C LEU A 371 13.57 5.39 -9.77
N PHE A 372 12.55 4.60 -10.12
CA PHE A 372 11.17 4.98 -9.86
C PHE A 372 10.91 5.14 -8.36
N ASP A 373 11.42 4.22 -7.55
CA ASP A 373 11.30 4.27 -6.09
C ASP A 373 12.07 5.47 -5.51
N VAL A 374 13.27 5.76 -6.02
CA VAL A 374 14.06 6.95 -5.64
C VAL A 374 13.28 8.24 -5.94
N GLY A 375 12.70 8.36 -7.13
CA GLY A 375 11.82 9.46 -7.48
C GLY A 375 10.65 9.57 -6.49
N GLY A 376 10.08 8.43 -6.09
CA GLY A 376 8.99 8.38 -5.13
C GLY A 376 9.33 8.90 -3.73
N ILE A 377 10.57 8.72 -3.26
CA ILE A 377 11.06 9.30 -1.99
C ILE A 377 10.96 10.83 -2.05
N PHE A 378 11.55 11.42 -3.09
CA PHE A 378 11.50 12.87 -3.29
C PHE A 378 10.08 13.39 -3.48
N GLY A 379 9.26 12.67 -4.26
CA GLY A 379 7.86 13.00 -4.49
C GLY A 379 7.01 12.99 -3.22
N GLY A 380 7.16 11.98 -2.37
CA GLY A 380 6.44 11.87 -1.10
C GLY A 380 6.79 12.99 -0.12
N ILE A 381 8.08 13.31 0.02
CA ILE A 381 8.56 14.42 0.86
C ILE A 381 8.06 15.75 0.30
N LEU A 382 8.19 15.97 -1.01
CA LEU A 382 7.76 17.20 -1.67
C LEU A 382 6.24 17.41 -1.54
N ALA A 383 5.45 16.36 -1.77
CA ALA A 383 4.00 16.38 -1.57
C ALA A 383 3.64 16.74 -0.12
N GLY A 384 4.34 16.16 0.85
CA GLY A 384 4.19 16.46 2.26
C GLY A 384 4.47 17.94 2.60
N VAL A 385 5.59 18.47 2.11
CA VAL A 385 6.00 19.88 2.31
C VAL A 385 5.02 20.85 1.66
N ILE A 386 4.71 20.65 0.38
CA ILE A 386 3.79 21.52 -0.37
C ILE A 386 2.43 21.51 0.30
N SER A 387 1.93 20.33 0.66
CA SER A 387 0.63 20.21 1.28
C SER A 387 0.58 20.82 2.70
N ASP A 388 1.66 20.76 3.48
CA ASP A 388 1.74 21.42 4.78
C ASP A 388 1.76 22.95 4.62
N ARG A 389 2.47 23.48 3.62
CA ARG A 389 2.57 24.92 3.38
C ARG A 389 1.27 25.52 2.83
N LEU A 390 0.58 24.79 1.97
CA LEU A 390 -0.65 25.27 1.34
C LEU A 390 -1.90 24.96 2.18
N GLU A 391 -1.79 24.10 3.20
CA GLU A 391 -2.90 23.50 3.95
C GLU A 391 -4.00 22.86 3.06
N LYS A 392 -3.65 22.53 1.82
CA LYS A 392 -4.56 22.03 0.78
C LYS A 392 -4.09 20.67 0.26
N ARG A 393 -4.42 19.63 1.02
CA ARG A 393 -4.01 18.23 0.73
C ARG A 393 -4.58 17.72 -0.59
N ALA A 394 -5.88 17.90 -0.81
CA ALA A 394 -6.55 17.47 -2.05
C ALA A 394 -5.98 18.16 -3.30
N SER A 395 -5.74 19.48 -3.23
CA SER A 395 -5.19 20.25 -4.36
C SER A 395 -3.77 19.81 -4.70
N THR A 396 -2.96 19.45 -3.69
CA THR A 396 -1.59 18.96 -3.90
C THR A 396 -1.60 17.61 -4.63
N CYS A 397 -2.43 16.66 -4.17
CA CYS A 397 -2.61 15.38 -4.87
C CYS A 397 -3.12 15.57 -6.30
N GLY A 398 -4.15 16.40 -6.49
CA GLY A 398 -4.75 16.64 -7.79
C GLY A 398 -3.76 17.23 -8.81
N LEU A 399 -2.95 18.21 -8.40
CA LEU A 399 -1.93 18.81 -9.26
C LEU A 399 -0.86 17.79 -9.67
N MET A 400 -0.34 17.02 -8.72
CA MET A 400 0.69 16.00 -9.02
C MET A 400 0.16 14.89 -9.93
N LEU A 401 -1.07 14.42 -9.72
CA LEU A 401 -1.71 13.43 -10.60
C LEU A 401 -2.01 13.99 -12.00
N LEU A 402 -2.40 15.26 -12.10
CA LEU A 402 -2.61 15.92 -13.39
C LEU A 402 -1.31 16.01 -14.19
N LEU A 403 -0.19 16.27 -13.52
CA LEU A 403 1.14 16.27 -14.14
C LEU A 403 1.66 14.85 -14.44
N ALA A 404 1.23 13.84 -13.68
CA ALA A 404 1.64 12.45 -13.90
C ALA A 404 1.13 11.91 -15.24
N ALA A 405 -0.12 12.21 -15.62
CA ALA A 405 -0.73 11.70 -16.85
C ALA A 405 0.07 12.00 -18.14
N PRO A 406 0.44 13.27 -18.47
CA PRO A 406 1.25 13.56 -19.65
C PRO A 406 2.67 12.97 -19.54
N THR A 407 3.25 12.94 -18.34
CA THR A 407 4.58 12.36 -18.10
C THR A 407 4.60 10.87 -18.43
N LEU A 408 3.59 10.11 -17.98
CA LEU A 408 3.46 8.68 -18.27
C LEU A 408 3.16 8.41 -19.75
N TYR A 409 2.35 9.25 -20.40
CA TYR A 409 2.11 9.15 -21.84
C TYR A 409 3.39 9.36 -22.65
N ALA A 410 4.19 10.36 -22.27
CA ALA A 410 5.44 10.69 -22.95
C ALA A 410 6.58 9.70 -22.64
N PHE A 411 6.45 8.87 -21.60
CA PHE A 411 7.49 7.94 -21.13
C PHE A 411 8.01 7.03 -22.26
N SER A 412 7.12 6.40 -23.03
CA SER A 412 7.50 5.44 -24.09
C SER A 412 8.20 6.09 -25.28
N SER A 413 7.92 7.35 -25.56
CA SER A 413 8.56 8.11 -26.65
C SER A 413 9.90 8.68 -26.21
N ILE A 414 9.98 9.23 -25.00
CA ILE A 414 11.19 9.89 -24.48
C ILE A 414 12.26 8.87 -24.05
N SER A 415 11.86 7.71 -23.51
CA SER A 415 12.81 6.65 -23.14
C SER A 415 13.63 6.12 -24.32
N ARG A 416 13.10 6.20 -25.54
CA ARG A 416 13.83 5.83 -26.76
C ARG A 416 14.96 6.80 -27.13
N MET A 417 15.03 7.97 -26.51
CA MET A 417 16.06 8.98 -26.78
C MET A 417 17.40 8.66 -26.11
N GLY A 418 17.44 7.68 -25.19
CA GLY A 418 18.65 7.21 -24.53
C GLY A 418 18.46 6.99 -23.03
N LEU A 419 19.49 6.38 -22.41
CA LEU A 419 19.46 5.99 -21.00
C LEU A 419 19.19 7.16 -20.04
N GLU A 420 19.84 8.32 -20.26
CA GLU A 420 19.65 9.52 -19.44
C GLU A 420 18.20 10.01 -19.44
N ALA A 421 17.54 9.95 -20.60
CA ALA A 421 16.13 10.32 -20.73
C ALA A 421 15.23 9.33 -19.99
N THR A 422 15.53 8.03 -20.05
CA THR A 422 14.84 6.99 -19.28
C THR A 422 15.00 7.21 -17.77
N ILE A 423 16.22 7.50 -17.30
CA ILE A 423 16.50 7.80 -15.88
C ILE A 423 15.68 9.00 -15.40
N ALA A 424 15.72 10.10 -16.15
CA ALA A 424 14.99 11.32 -15.81
C ALA A 424 13.47 11.09 -15.76
N MET A 425 12.93 10.37 -16.74
CA MET A 425 11.51 10.04 -16.79
C MET A 425 11.09 9.11 -15.67
N LEU A 426 11.89 8.10 -15.31
CA LEU A 426 11.61 7.21 -14.18
C LEU A 426 11.57 7.96 -12.84
N LEU A 427 12.53 8.85 -12.60
CA LEU A 427 12.56 9.70 -11.40
C LEU A 427 11.33 10.63 -11.34
N LEU A 428 10.99 11.27 -12.46
CA LEU A 428 9.86 12.20 -12.54
C LEU A 428 8.51 11.48 -12.38
N SER A 429 8.32 10.36 -13.09
CA SER A 429 7.13 9.51 -12.94
C SER A 429 7.00 8.98 -11.51
N GLY A 430 8.10 8.51 -10.93
CA GLY A 430 8.15 8.07 -9.53
C GLY A 430 7.71 9.16 -8.57
N ALA A 431 8.22 10.38 -8.74
CA ALA A 431 7.88 11.52 -7.89
C ALA A 431 6.41 11.93 -8.00
N LEU A 432 5.88 12.02 -9.21
CA LEU A 432 4.51 12.49 -9.48
C LEU A 432 3.43 11.45 -9.11
N VAL A 433 3.74 10.15 -9.23
CA VAL A 433 2.80 9.06 -8.89
C VAL A 433 2.88 8.71 -7.41
N SER A 434 4.08 8.54 -6.86
CA SER A 434 4.25 8.10 -5.47
C SER A 434 3.96 9.22 -4.47
N GLY A 435 4.08 10.49 -4.87
CA GLY A 435 3.77 11.64 -4.01
C GLY A 435 2.31 11.65 -3.51
N PRO A 436 1.31 11.66 -4.41
CA PRO A 436 -0.11 11.53 -4.06
C PRO A 436 -0.40 10.24 -3.29
N TYR A 437 0.18 9.12 -3.71
CA TYR A 437 0.06 7.85 -2.99
C TYR A 437 0.51 7.98 -1.53
N ALA A 438 1.71 8.52 -1.30
CA ALA A 438 2.27 8.75 0.03
C ALA A 438 1.41 9.71 0.87
N LEU A 439 0.98 10.82 0.26
CA LEU A 439 0.22 11.86 0.97
C LEU A 439 -1.17 11.38 1.39
N ILE A 440 -1.86 10.62 0.52
CA ILE A 440 -3.20 10.10 0.81
C ILE A 440 -3.14 9.00 1.88
N THR A 441 -2.24 8.04 1.71
CA THR A 441 -2.09 6.91 2.62
C THR A 441 -1.75 7.39 4.03
N THR A 442 -0.85 8.35 4.17
CA THR A 442 -0.37 8.78 5.49
C THR A 442 -1.11 9.98 6.06
N ALA A 443 -0.78 11.19 5.59
CA ALA A 443 -1.23 12.43 6.21
C ALA A 443 -2.75 12.62 6.10
N VAL A 444 -3.32 12.41 4.91
CA VAL A 444 -4.77 12.53 4.71
C VAL A 444 -5.54 11.48 5.51
N SER A 445 -5.07 10.24 5.49
CA SER A 445 -5.69 9.17 6.27
C SER A 445 -5.65 9.47 7.78
N ALA A 446 -4.54 9.99 8.28
CA ALA A 446 -4.42 10.40 9.68
C ALA A 446 -5.32 11.61 10.02
N ASP A 447 -5.48 12.55 9.10
CA ASP A 447 -6.38 13.69 9.27
C ASP A 447 -7.85 13.25 9.30
N LEU A 448 -8.26 12.32 8.43
CA LEU A 448 -9.60 11.72 8.41
C LEU A 448 -9.86 10.84 9.65
N GLY A 449 -8.87 10.03 10.06
CA GLY A 449 -8.95 9.20 11.26
C GLY A 449 -8.93 9.99 12.58
N THR A 450 -8.65 11.30 12.54
CA THR A 450 -8.75 12.20 13.70
C THR A 450 -9.77 13.32 13.49
N HIS A 451 -10.70 13.12 12.56
CA HIS A 451 -11.75 14.08 12.21
C HIS A 451 -12.69 14.36 13.39
N LYS A 452 -13.26 15.58 13.46
CA LYS A 452 -14.10 16.05 14.57
C LYS A 452 -15.34 15.16 14.81
N SER A 453 -15.85 14.50 13.76
CA SER A 453 -16.97 13.56 13.83
C SER A 453 -16.69 12.34 14.72
N LEU A 454 -15.41 12.02 14.98
CA LEU A 454 -14.99 10.86 15.76
C LEU A 454 -14.88 11.14 17.26
N LYS A 455 -15.23 12.37 17.71
CA LYS A 455 -15.24 12.80 19.13
C LYS A 455 -13.95 12.44 19.91
N GLY A 456 -12.80 12.40 19.24
CA GLY A 456 -11.51 12.10 19.85
C GLY A 456 -11.23 10.61 20.10
N ASN A 457 -12.01 9.70 19.51
CA ASN A 457 -11.72 8.26 19.56
C ASN A 457 -10.44 7.95 18.78
N SER A 458 -9.32 7.76 19.47
CA SER A 458 -8.02 7.43 18.86
C SER A 458 -7.98 6.04 18.24
N HIS A 459 -8.86 5.12 18.65
CA HIS A 459 -8.92 3.77 18.08
C HIS A 459 -9.42 3.81 16.64
N ALA A 460 -10.34 4.73 16.32
CA ALA A 460 -10.93 4.90 15.00
C ALA A 460 -9.92 5.14 13.85
N LEU A 461 -8.73 5.65 14.17
CA LEU A 461 -7.67 5.91 13.20
C LEU A 461 -7.29 4.64 12.46
N ALA A 462 -7.12 3.52 13.17
CA ALA A 462 -6.76 2.23 12.57
C ALA A 462 -7.81 1.78 11.55
N THR A 463 -9.09 1.83 11.91
CA THR A 463 -10.20 1.44 11.01
C THR A 463 -10.33 2.37 9.81
N VAL A 464 -10.28 3.69 9.98
CA VAL A 464 -10.37 4.63 8.85
C VAL A 464 -9.21 4.43 7.87
N THR A 465 -8.01 4.28 8.40
CA THR A 465 -6.82 4.04 7.58
C THR A 465 -6.85 2.68 6.88
N ALA A 466 -7.36 1.66 7.57
CA ALA A 466 -7.57 0.34 6.98
C ALA A 466 -8.60 0.35 5.85
N ILE A 467 -9.68 1.11 5.97
CA ILE A 467 -10.71 1.23 4.92
C ILE A 467 -10.15 1.93 3.69
N ILE A 468 -9.42 3.03 3.89
CA ILE A 468 -8.83 3.78 2.78
C ILE A 468 -7.83 2.91 2.01
N ASP A 469 -6.86 2.29 2.72
CA ASP A 469 -5.85 1.44 2.06
C ASP A 469 -6.43 0.11 1.53
N GLY A 470 -7.40 -0.46 2.24
CA GLY A 470 -8.15 -1.65 1.83
C GLY A 470 -8.90 -1.39 0.52
N THR A 471 -9.67 -0.30 0.43
CA THR A 471 -10.39 0.12 -0.79
C THR A 471 -9.42 0.36 -1.95
N GLY A 472 -8.27 0.98 -1.66
CA GLY A 472 -7.18 1.16 -2.62
C GLY A 472 -6.67 -0.17 -3.22
N SER A 473 -6.85 -1.28 -2.50
CA SER A 473 -6.34 -2.61 -2.88
C SER A 473 -7.39 -3.50 -3.56
N VAL A 474 -8.69 -3.15 -3.49
CA VAL A 474 -9.81 -3.96 -4.04
C VAL A 474 -9.82 -4.02 -5.58
N GLU A 475 -9.17 -3.09 -6.26
CA GLU A 475 -9.37 -2.89 -7.71
C GLU A 475 -8.75 -3.98 -8.61
N HIS A 476 -7.97 -4.89 -8.05
CA HIS A 476 -7.46 -5.99 -8.86
C HIS A 476 -8.57 -6.98 -9.27
N GLU A 477 -9.74 -6.94 -8.63
CA GLU A 477 -10.82 -7.92 -8.80
C GLU A 477 -11.71 -7.68 -10.05
N LYS A 478 -11.73 -6.46 -10.61
CA LYS A 478 -12.67 -6.12 -11.70
C LYS A 478 -12.06 -5.70 -13.02
N LEU A 479 -10.82 -5.19 -13.06
CA LEU A 479 -10.26 -4.57 -14.27
C LEU A 479 -9.27 -5.46 -15.05
N LEU A 480 -8.74 -6.53 -14.45
CA LEU A 480 -7.70 -7.37 -15.07
C LEU A 480 -8.11 -8.84 -15.32
N GLN A 481 -9.41 -9.17 -15.29
CA GLN A 481 -9.84 -10.45 -15.84
C GLN A 481 -9.54 -10.49 -17.36
N PRO A 482 -8.72 -11.45 -17.85
CA PRO A 482 -8.31 -11.51 -19.25
C PRO A 482 -9.49 -11.54 -20.25
N GLY A 483 -10.67 -12.00 -19.83
CA GLY A 483 -11.87 -12.12 -20.67
C GLY A 483 -12.74 -10.85 -20.81
N ARG A 484 -12.51 -9.76 -20.05
CA ARG A 484 -13.36 -8.54 -20.13
C ARG A 484 -12.78 -7.40 -20.94
N CYS A 485 -11.48 -7.44 -21.28
CA CYS A 485 -10.89 -6.46 -22.19
C CYS A 485 -11.56 -6.47 -23.58
N GLU A 486 -12.11 -7.61 -24.04
CA GLU A 486 -12.88 -7.69 -25.29
C GLU A 486 -14.26 -7.03 -25.20
N VAL A 487 -14.98 -7.20 -24.09
CA VAL A 487 -16.37 -6.72 -23.96
C VAL A 487 -16.44 -5.20 -23.85
N ILE A 488 -15.54 -4.60 -23.08
CA ILE A 488 -15.40 -3.13 -22.99
C ILE A 488 -14.94 -2.56 -24.34
N GLY A 489 -14.12 -3.33 -25.08
CA GLY A 489 -13.75 -3.02 -26.45
C GLY A 489 -14.88 -3.04 -27.47
N ARG A 490 -15.80 -4.00 -27.35
CA ARG A 490 -16.96 -4.13 -28.24
C ARG A 490 -18.06 -3.12 -27.90
N LEU A 491 -18.15 -2.68 -26.65
CA LEU A 491 -19.07 -1.62 -26.21
C LEU A 491 -18.57 -0.21 -26.57
N LEU A 492 -17.26 0.04 -26.54
CA LEU A 492 -16.64 1.33 -26.92
C LEU A 492 -16.23 1.40 -28.41
N GLY A 493 -16.25 0.28 -29.13
CA GLY A 493 -15.77 0.14 -30.51
C GLY A 493 -16.87 0.12 -31.58
N ARG A 494 -18.03 0.73 -31.36
CA ARG A 494 -18.98 1.06 -32.46
C ARG A 494 -18.63 2.41 -33.11
N ALA A 495 -17.37 2.59 -33.49
CA ALA A 495 -16.97 3.56 -34.50
C ALA A 495 -16.25 2.77 -35.60
N ARG A 496 -17.04 2.45 -36.63
CA ARG A 496 -16.66 1.64 -37.78
C ARG A 496 -15.61 2.38 -38.61
N PHE A 497 -14.37 1.90 -38.68
CA PHE A 497 -13.47 2.21 -39.79
C PHE A 497 -13.37 0.99 -40.69
N SER A 498 -13.89 1.15 -41.89
CA SER A 498 -13.82 0.20 -43.00
C SER A 498 -12.56 0.54 -43.80
N GLY A 499 -11.66 -0.43 -44.02
CA GLY A 499 -10.59 -0.30 -45.01
C GLY A 499 -9.30 -1.07 -44.71
N ALA A 500 -9.03 -2.06 -45.56
CA ALA A 500 -7.75 -2.70 -45.88
C ALA A 500 -7.16 -3.72 -44.88
N GLU A 501 -7.46 -4.99 -45.13
CA GLU A 501 -6.62 -6.13 -44.79
C GLU A 501 -5.33 -6.12 -45.62
N GLN A 502 -4.18 -6.37 -44.99
CA GLN A 502 -3.05 -7.07 -45.59
C GLN A 502 -2.44 -8.05 -44.56
N PRO A 503 -2.16 -9.32 -44.95
CA PRO A 503 -1.68 -10.34 -44.03
C PRO A 503 -0.14 -10.36 -43.99
N GLY A 504 0.45 -10.28 -42.79
CA GLY A 504 1.89 -10.53 -42.59
C GLY A 504 2.62 -9.50 -41.73
N SER A 505 2.32 -9.45 -40.44
CA SER A 505 3.25 -9.00 -39.39
C SER A 505 2.68 -9.38 -38.02
N ILE A 506 3.36 -10.27 -37.31
CA ILE A 506 3.01 -10.67 -35.94
C ILE A 506 3.57 -9.58 -35.01
N LEU A 507 2.73 -8.60 -34.69
CA LEU A 507 2.98 -7.57 -33.70
C LEU A 507 2.49 -8.09 -32.33
N PRO A 508 3.27 -8.04 -31.24
CA PRO A 508 2.76 -8.40 -29.92
C PRO A 508 1.69 -7.36 -29.50
N PRO A 509 0.57 -7.79 -28.87
CA PRO A 509 -0.48 -6.85 -28.49
C PRO A 509 0.05 -5.89 -27.42
N PRO A 510 0.03 -4.56 -27.63
CA PRO A 510 0.55 -3.63 -26.66
C PRO A 510 -0.48 -3.35 -25.56
N VAL A 511 0.06 -3.05 -24.39
CA VAL A 511 -0.51 -2.64 -23.08
C VAL A 511 -1.39 -1.34 -23.15
N CYS A 512 -1.94 -1.00 -24.33
CA CYS A 512 -2.60 0.26 -24.64
C CYS A 512 -4.14 0.17 -24.75
N ARG A 513 -4.81 -0.44 -23.76
CA ARG A 513 -6.21 -0.06 -23.46
C ARG A 513 -6.38 0.70 -22.15
N ALA A 514 -5.27 1.02 -21.47
CA ALA A 514 -5.23 1.69 -20.18
C ALA A 514 -5.08 3.23 -20.24
N LEU A 515 -5.23 3.87 -21.42
CA LEU A 515 -5.02 5.33 -21.58
C LEU A 515 -6.20 6.10 -22.21
N CYS A 516 -7.34 5.46 -22.47
CA CYS A 516 -8.52 6.18 -22.96
C CYS A 516 -9.61 6.22 -21.90
N LEU A 517 -9.73 7.36 -21.22
CA LEU A 517 -10.98 8.10 -20.97
C LEU A 517 -10.72 9.29 -20.03
N SER A 518 -10.48 10.48 -20.61
CA SER A 518 -10.76 11.76 -19.94
C SER A 518 -12.18 12.21 -20.28
N PRO A 519 -12.94 12.82 -19.34
CA PRO A 519 -14.12 13.61 -19.67
C PRO A 519 -13.69 15.08 -19.79
N SER A 520 -13.76 15.65 -20.98
CA SER A 520 -13.85 17.11 -21.17
C SER A 520 -14.39 17.40 -22.55
N LEU A 521 -15.68 17.71 -22.63
CA LEU A 521 -16.16 18.83 -23.44
C LEU A 521 -17.53 19.25 -22.90
N ALA A 522 -17.51 20.21 -21.97
CA ALA A 522 -18.68 21.00 -21.60
C ALA A 522 -18.37 22.44 -21.98
N THR A 523 -18.75 22.83 -23.19
CA THR A 523 -19.10 24.21 -23.58
C THR A 523 -19.66 24.17 -25.00
N THR A 524 -20.98 24.31 -25.14
CA THR A 524 -21.68 25.36 -25.91
C THR A 524 -23.13 24.93 -26.08
N VAL A 525 -24.03 25.59 -25.37
CA VAL A 525 -25.48 25.54 -25.56
C VAL A 525 -25.84 26.59 -26.61
N THR A 526 -26.41 26.19 -27.74
CA THR A 526 -27.45 26.95 -28.47
C THR A 526 -28.27 26.02 -29.37
N PRO A 527 -29.60 26.21 -29.49
CA PRO A 527 -30.51 25.26 -30.10
C PRO A 527 -30.62 25.42 -31.63
N PHE A 528 -30.79 24.29 -32.31
CA PHE A 528 -31.10 24.20 -33.74
C PHE A 528 -32.49 24.77 -34.03
N SER A 529 -32.54 25.83 -34.84
CA SER A 529 -33.73 26.35 -35.51
C SER A 529 -33.73 25.89 -36.98
N LYS A 530 -34.90 25.49 -37.48
CA LYS A 530 -35.17 25.03 -38.86
C LYS A 530 -35.23 26.22 -39.83
N SER A 531 -34.56 26.12 -40.98
CA SER A 531 -35.01 26.63 -42.31
C SER A 531 -34.03 26.15 -43.39
N LYS A 532 -34.44 25.32 -44.36
CA LYS A 532 -35.02 25.64 -45.69
C LYS A 532 -34.06 26.40 -46.64
N GLN A 533 -33.83 25.76 -47.80
CA GLN A 533 -33.34 26.21 -49.13
C GLN A 533 -31.99 25.58 -49.50
N SER A 534 -31.63 25.30 -50.76
CA SER A 534 -32.30 25.03 -52.04
C SER A 534 -31.16 24.92 -53.06
N SER A 535 -31.19 23.88 -53.91
CA SER A 535 -30.69 23.85 -55.30
C SER A 535 -29.27 24.35 -55.67
N ALA A 536 -28.56 23.42 -56.33
CA ALA A 536 -27.95 23.56 -57.65
C ALA A 536 -26.63 24.35 -57.82
N GLY A 537 -25.69 23.70 -58.52
CA GLY A 537 -24.51 24.34 -59.10
C GLY A 537 -23.42 23.33 -59.47
N SER A 538 -23.50 22.80 -60.69
CA SER A 538 -22.45 22.03 -61.38
C SER A 538 -21.44 22.96 -62.07
N ALA A 539 -20.36 22.37 -62.60
CA ALA A 539 -19.28 22.94 -63.44
C ALA A 539 -18.06 23.45 -62.63
N VAL A 540 -16.81 23.10 -62.94
CA VAL A 540 -16.15 22.56 -64.16
C VAL A 540 -15.09 21.53 -63.75
#